data_AF-A0A7W0GMQ7-F1
#
_entry.id   AF-A0A7W0GMQ7-F1
#
_cell.length_a   1.000
_cell.length_b   1.000
_cell.length_c   1.000
_cell.angle_alpha   90.00
_cell.angle_beta   90.00
_cell.angle_gamma   90.00
#
_symmetry.space_group_name_H-M   'P 1'
#
loop_
_entity.id
_entity.type
_entity.pdbx_description
1 polymer ?
#
loop_
_entity_poly.entity_id
_entity_poly.type
_entity_poly.pdbx_seq_one_letter_code
_entity_poly.pdbx_strand_id
1 'polypeptide(L)'
;MKPLLALARLIDTVNRWVGAIIIWFVLAAVLISAGNAVLRKAFNVGSNAYLELQWYLFAAVFLLGAGYTFLRNAHVRIDFVSTRLSPRA
;
A
#
# COMPACT_ATOMS: atom_id res chain seq x y z
N MET A 1 19.19 20.84 17.02
CA MET A 1 17.95 20.04 17.21
C MET A 1 16.75 20.52 16.37
N LYS A 2 16.50 21.84 16.27
CA LYS A 2 15.42 22.40 15.42
C LYS A 2 15.36 21.92 13.95
N PRO A 3 16.49 21.79 13.20
CA PRO A 3 16.42 21.37 11.80
C PRO A 3 15.99 19.90 11.64
N LEU A 4 16.44 19.02 12.53
CA LEU A 4 16.06 17.60 12.52
C LEU A 4 14.57 17.39 12.81
N LEU A 5 14.02 18.18 13.74
CA LEU A 5 12.58 18.18 14.04
C LEU A 5 11.75 18.70 12.86
N ALA A 6 12.23 19.73 12.15
CA ALA A 6 11.57 20.23 10.94
C ALA A 6 11.55 19.17 9.83
N LEU A 7 12.68 18.46 9.64
CA LEU A 7 12.78 17.34 8.69
C LEU A 7 11.79 16.21 9.04
N ALA A 8 11.71 15.81 10.30
CA ALA A 8 10.77 14.79 10.74
C ALA A 8 9.31 15.17 10.43
N ARG A 9 8.92 16.41 10.73
CA ARG A 9 7.56 16.91 10.42
C ARG A 9 7.27 16.95 8.92
N LEU A 10 8.28 17.24 8.10
CA LEU A 10 8.17 17.19 6.64
C LEU A 10 7.89 15.76 6.18
N ILE A 11 8.68 14.80 6.65
CA ILE A 11 8.52 13.36 6.33
C ILE A 11 7.12 12.88 6.73
N ASP A 12 6.64 13.23 7.93
CA ASP A 12 5.31 12.84 8.39
C ASP A 12 4.21 13.45 7.51
N THR A 13 4.41 14.69 7.06
CA THR A 13 3.45 15.38 6.18
C THR A 13 3.40 14.70 4.82
N VAL A 14 4.56 14.42 4.21
CA VAL A 14 4.64 13.67 2.95
C VAL A 14 3.94 12.33 3.08
N ASN A 15 4.20 11.56 4.14
CA ASN A 15 3.55 10.27 4.36
C ASN A 15 2.03 10.39 4.50
N ARG A 16 1.51 11.42 5.18
CA ARG A 16 0.05 11.68 5.25
C ARG A 16 -0.56 11.94 3.88
N TRP A 17 0.10 12.75 3.05
CA TRP A 17 -0.35 13.05 1.69
C TRP A 17 -0.35 11.79 0.81
N VAL A 18 0.76 11.04 0.85
CA VAL A 18 0.88 9.76 0.14
C VAL A 18 -0.23 8.79 0.56
N GLY A 19 -0.50 8.67 1.87
CA GLY A 19 -1.59 7.84 2.39
C GLY A 19 -2.97 8.24 1.86
N ALA A 20 -3.24 9.54 1.68
CA ALA A 20 -4.50 10.02 1.11
C ALA A 20 -4.63 9.69 -0.39
N ILE A 21 -3.53 9.75 -1.14
CA ILE A 21 -3.50 9.44 -2.58
C ILE A 21 -3.68 7.94 -2.82
N ILE A 22 -3.04 7.09 -2.02
CA ILE A 22 -3.04 5.63 -2.20
C ILE A 22 -4.44 5.03 -2.12
N ILE A 23 -5.36 5.61 -1.35
CA ILE A 23 -6.75 5.15 -1.27
C ILE A 23 -7.40 5.13 -2.66
N TRP A 24 -7.07 6.10 -3.51
CA TRP A 24 -7.57 6.14 -4.89
C TRP A 24 -6.98 5.04 -5.77
N PHE A 25 -5.75 4.60 -5.50
CA PHE A 25 -5.13 3.50 -6.26
C PHE A 25 -5.80 2.17 -5.93
N VAL A 26 -6.21 1.98 -4.66
CA VAL A 26 -7.01 0.83 -4.25
C VAL A 26 -8.37 0.83 -4.97
N LEU A 27 -9.06 1.98 -5.00
CA LEU A 27 -10.33 2.09 -5.72
C LEU A 27 -10.15 1.78 -7.23
N ALA A 28 -9.10 2.34 -7.86
CA ALA A 28 -8.78 2.06 -9.25
C ALA A 28 -8.51 0.56 -9.49
N ALA A 29 -7.73 -0.08 -8.62
CA ALA A 29 -7.43 -1.51 -8.71
C ALA A 29 -8.71 -2.36 -8.64
N VAL A 30 -9.66 -2.02 -7.75
CA VAL A 30 -10.94 -2.72 -7.63
C VAL A 30 -11.79 -2.54 -8.89
N LEU A 31 -11.92 -1.32 -9.39
CA LEU A 31 -12.70 -1.04 -10.60
C LEU A 31 -12.13 -1.74 -11.84
N ILE A 32 -10.80 -1.72 -12.00
CA ILE A 32 -10.12 -2.43 -13.09
C ILE A 32 -10.31 -3.95 -12.97
N SER A 33 -10.22 -4.50 -11.76
CA SER A 33 -10.42 -5.93 -11.52
C SER A 33 -11.85 -6.37 -11.83
N ALA A 34 -12.83 -5.62 -11.35
CA ALA A 34 -14.25 -5.86 -11.63
C ALA A 34 -14.55 -5.73 -13.13
N GLY A 35 -14.08 -4.66 -13.77
CA GLY A 35 -14.24 -4.44 -15.21
C GLY A 35 -13.63 -5.57 -16.04
N ASN A 36 -12.41 -5.98 -15.71
CA ASN A 36 -11.75 -7.12 -16.38
C ASN A 36 -12.53 -8.44 -16.18
N ALA A 37 -13.10 -8.68 -15.00
CA ALA A 37 -13.94 -9.86 -14.75
C ALA A 37 -15.23 -9.83 -15.58
N VAL A 38 -15.91 -8.68 -15.64
CA VAL A 38 -17.14 -8.51 -16.44
C VAL A 38 -16.85 -8.66 -17.93
N LEU A 39 -15.82 -7.99 -18.45
CA LEU A 39 -15.42 -8.09 -19.87
C LEU A 39 -15.10 -9.54 -20.26
N ARG A 40 -14.36 -10.24 -19.40
CA ARG A 40 -13.97 -11.62 -19.63
C ARG A 40 -15.16 -12.57 -19.60
N LYS A 41 -16.09 -12.37 -18.66
CA LYS A 41 -17.18 -13.33 -18.46
C LYS A 41 -18.41 -13.06 -19.32
N ALA A 42 -18.77 -11.80 -19.53
CA ALA A 42 -19.95 -11.42 -20.30
C ALA A 42 -19.66 -11.27 -21.79
N PHE A 43 -18.45 -10.81 -22.15
CA PHE A 43 -18.10 -10.48 -23.54
C PHE A 43 -17.00 -11.38 -24.12
N ASN A 44 -16.44 -12.31 -23.33
CA ASN A 44 -15.31 -13.17 -23.71
C ASN A 44 -14.09 -12.37 -24.23
N VAL A 45 -13.95 -11.11 -23.80
CA VAL A 45 -12.82 -10.24 -24.13
C VAL A 45 -11.86 -10.24 -22.94
N GLY A 46 -10.61 -10.60 -23.19
CA GLY A 46 -9.55 -10.59 -22.17
C GLY A 46 -8.24 -10.05 -22.74
N SER A 47 -7.56 -9.22 -21.97
CA SER A 47 -6.20 -8.75 -22.27
C SER A 47 -5.31 -8.92 -21.04
N ASN A 48 -4.06 -9.34 -21.26
CA ASN A 48 -3.07 -9.47 -20.19
C ASN A 48 -2.72 -8.12 -19.56
N ALA A 49 -2.85 -7.03 -20.32
CA ALA A 49 -2.57 -5.68 -19.84
C ALA A 49 -3.41 -5.31 -18.60
N TYR A 50 -4.67 -5.76 -18.53
CA TYR A 50 -5.53 -5.52 -17.37
C TYR A 50 -5.06 -6.28 -16.12
N LEU A 51 -4.43 -7.45 -16.30
CA LEU A 51 -3.84 -8.21 -15.19
C LEU A 51 -2.54 -7.55 -14.74
N GLU A 52 -1.63 -7.24 -15.65
CA GLU A 52 -0.37 -6.56 -15.33
C GLU A 52 -0.60 -5.22 -14.62
N LEU A 53 -1.57 -4.43 -15.07
CA LEU A 53 -1.93 -3.17 -14.44
C LEU A 53 -2.37 -3.37 -12.98
N GLN A 54 -3.10 -4.44 -12.67
CA GLN A 54 -3.46 -4.76 -11.28
C GLN A 54 -2.23 -5.09 -10.44
N TRP A 55 -1.28 -5.85 -10.98
CA TRP A 55 -0.01 -6.15 -10.30
C TRP A 55 0.78 -4.87 -9.99
N TYR A 56 0.87 -3.94 -10.95
CA TYR A 56 1.56 -2.67 -10.74
C TYR A 56 0.84 -1.76 -9.75
N LEU A 57 -0.49 -1.67 -9.81
CA LEU A 57 -1.26 -0.90 -8.84
C LEU A 57 -1.12 -1.48 -7.43
N PHE A 58 -1.16 -2.80 -7.30
CA PHE A 58 -0.94 -3.48 -6.01
C PHE A 58 0.46 -3.17 -5.45
N ALA A 59 1.50 -3.30 -6.28
CA ALA A 59 2.87 -2.97 -5.88
C ALA A 59 3.00 -1.50 -5.47
N ALA A 60 2.39 -0.58 -6.21
CA ALA A 60 2.40 0.85 -5.89
C ALA A 60 1.71 1.13 -4.55
N VAL A 61 0.53 0.55 -4.30
CA VAL A 61 -0.19 0.68 -3.02
C VAL A 61 0.67 0.19 -1.86
N PHE A 62 1.32 -0.95 -2.02
CA PHE A 62 2.11 -1.57 -0.94
C PHE A 62 3.38 -0.79 -0.63
N LEU A 63 4.17 -0.47 -1.66
CA LEU A 63 5.46 0.22 -1.52
C LEU A 63 5.29 1.66 -1.05
N LEU A 64 4.37 2.41 -1.67
CA LEU A 64 4.11 3.79 -1.28
C LEU A 64 3.38 3.87 0.07
N GLY A 65 2.55 2.87 0.40
CA GLY A 65 1.76 2.82 1.64
C GLY A 65 2.56 2.42 2.86
N ALA A 66 3.72 1.78 2.68
CA ALA A 66 4.57 1.32 3.77
C ALA A 66 4.91 2.43 4.76
N GLY A 67 5.34 3.61 4.28
CA GLY A 67 5.67 4.74 5.14
C GLY A 67 4.48 5.29 5.93
N TYR A 68 3.30 5.36 5.31
CA TYR A 68 2.08 5.80 5.98
C TYR A 68 1.58 4.81 7.03
N THR A 69 1.64 3.50 6.75
CA THR A 69 1.29 2.45 7.72
C THR A 69 2.26 2.45 8.90
N PHE A 70 3.55 2.69 8.66
CA PHE A 70 4.56 2.85 9.70
C PHE A 70 4.27 4.09 10.57
N LEU A 71 3.97 5.25 9.96
CA LEU A 71 3.58 6.48 10.67
C LEU A 71 2.35 6.26 11.58
N ARG A 72 1.41 5.42 11.14
CA ARG A 72 0.18 5.07 11.89
C ARG A 72 0.38 3.94 12.90
N ASN A 73 1.58 3.36 13.01
CA ASN A 73 1.83 2.12 13.76
C ASN A 73 0.89 0.96 13.37
N ALA A 74 0.41 0.97 12.13
CA ALA A 74 -0.50 -0.03 11.56
C ALA A 74 0.22 -1.04 10.66
N HIS A 75 1.56 -1.02 10.65
CA HIS A 75 2.36 -1.99 9.92
C HIS A 75 2.18 -3.37 10.54
N VAL A 76 1.87 -4.38 9.73
CA VAL A 76 1.73 -5.77 10.21
C VAL A 76 3.12 -6.25 10.63
N ARG A 77 3.31 -6.46 11.94
CA ARG A 77 4.53 -7.03 12.48
C ARG A 77 4.38 -8.54 12.55
N ILE A 78 5.22 -9.28 11.83
CA ILE A 78 5.28 -10.74 11.93
C ILE A 78 6.41 -11.08 12.90
N ASP A 79 6.07 -11.01 14.16
CA ASP A 79 6.98 -11.13 15.29
C ASP A 79 7.05 -12.60 15.77
N PHE A 80 7.54 -13.52 14.91
CA PHE A 80 7.62 -14.97 15.24
C PHE A 80 8.78 -15.32 16.17
N VAL A 81 9.92 -14.66 16.00
CA VAL A 81 11.11 -14.93 16.82
C VAL A 81 10.99 -14.21 18.16
N SER A 82 10.53 -12.96 18.18
CA SER A 82 10.39 -12.20 19.43
C SER A 82 9.33 -12.79 20.36
N THR A 83 8.28 -13.46 19.85
CA THR A 83 7.33 -14.21 20.69
C THR A 83 7.94 -15.45 21.35
N ARG A 84 9.05 -15.98 20.85
CA ARG A 84 9.79 -17.09 21.47
C ARG A 84 10.89 -16.64 22.43
N LEU A 85 11.23 -15.36 22.43
CA LEU A 85 12.28 -14.79 23.28
C LEU A 85 11.67 -14.27 24.59
N SER A 86 12.42 -14.41 25.69
CA SER A 86 12.01 -13.86 26.97
C SER A 86 12.00 -12.32 26.92
N PRO A 87 11.22 -11.61 27.78
CA PRO A 87 11.14 -10.14 27.76
C PRO A 87 12.46 -9.37 27.95
N ARG A 88 13.57 -10.05 28.23
CA ARG A 88 14.91 -9.50 28.47
C ARG A 88 15.97 -9.97 27.46
N ALA A 89 15.59 -10.83 26.52
CA ALA A 89 16.49 -11.39 25.51
C ALA A 89 16.53 -10.55 24.23
#